data_AF-A0A0G1UDA3-F1
#
_entry.id   AF-A0A0G1UDA3-F1
#
_cell.length_a   1.000
_cell.length_b   1.000
_cell.length_c   1.000
_cell.angle_alpha   90.00
_cell.angle_beta   90.00
_cell.angle_gamma   90.00
#
_symmetry.space_group_name_H-M   'P 1'
#
loop_
_entity.id
_entity.type
_entity.pdbx_description
1 polymer ?
#
loop_
_entity_poly.entity_id
_entity_poly.type
_entity_poly.pdbx_seq_one_letter_code
_entity_poly.pdbx_strand_id
1 'polypeptide(L)'
;MDRDKKVSPKEIFQHLLAIIALYASGISFLVLVFQYINILFPDIIGLDGYNTLAGARQAIRWSISSLVVGFPVYVFMTRLLNKSYAASPSKRNLRIRKWLIYFTLFATALIIIGDLVTLINNFLGGELTVRFLLKVLAVFFVTGSVMGYYIWELKRWKTEE
;
A
#
# COMPACT_ATOMS: atom_id res chain seq x y z
N MET A 1 20.72 9.05 34.58
CA MET A 1 19.49 9.80 34.25
C MET A 1 19.29 9.70 32.74
N ASP A 2 18.51 8.72 32.32
CA ASP A 2 18.18 8.49 30.92
C ASP A 2 17.24 9.60 30.46
N ARG A 3 17.75 10.53 29.63
CA ARG A 3 16.93 11.63 29.11
C ARG A 3 16.00 11.05 28.07
N ASP A 4 14.78 10.77 28.51
CA ASP A 4 13.62 10.45 27.70
C ASP A 4 13.59 11.34 26.45
N LYS A 5 14.07 10.78 25.34
CA LYS A 5 14.20 11.46 24.04
C LYS A 5 12.79 11.55 23.47
N LYS A 6 12.02 12.52 23.97
CA LYS A 6 10.64 12.75 23.55
C LYS A 6 10.61 12.90 22.04
N VAL A 7 9.83 12.03 21.39
CA VAL A 7 9.57 12.09 19.96
C VAL A 7 8.98 13.45 19.64
N SER A 8 9.57 14.18 18.70
CA SER A 8 9.04 15.50 18.33
C SER A 8 7.71 15.32 17.58
N PRO A 9 6.69 16.18 17.81
CA PRO A 9 5.46 16.16 17.02
C PRO A 9 5.70 16.21 15.50
N LYS A 10 6.74 16.93 15.08
CA LYS A 10 7.19 16.99 13.68
C LYS A 10 7.58 15.62 13.14
N GLU A 11 8.29 14.82 13.94
CA GLU A 11 8.74 13.48 13.53
C GLU A 11 7.52 12.56 13.34
N ILE A 12 6.56 12.60 14.28
CA ILE A 12 5.30 11.83 14.16
C ILE A 12 4.55 12.22 12.89
N PHE A 13 4.41 13.52 12.62
CA PHE A 13 3.72 14.01 11.43
C PHE A 13 4.38 13.55 10.13
N GLN A 14 5.71 13.61 10.04
CA GLN A 14 6.46 13.14 8.87
C GLN A 14 6.28 11.64 8.63
N HIS A 15 6.24 10.83 9.70
CA HIS A 15 6.01 9.39 9.61
C HIS A 15 4.58 9.11 9.18
N LEU A 16 3.59 9.76 9.79
CA LEU A 16 2.18 9.59 9.44
C LEU A 16 1.91 9.99 7.99
N LEU A 17 2.47 11.10 7.54
CA LEU A 17 2.34 11.55 6.15
C LEU A 17 2.93 10.53 5.17
N ALA A 18 4.11 9.97 5.48
CA ALA A 18 4.71 8.91 4.65
C ALA A 18 3.81 7.67 4.57
N ILE A 19 3.24 7.23 5.70
CA ILE A 19 2.29 6.10 5.73
C ILE A 19 1.08 6.41 4.86
N ILE A 20 0.38 7.52 5.13
CA ILE A 20 -0.84 7.87 4.42
C ILE A 20 -0.56 7.96 2.91
N ALA A 21 0.56 8.56 2.51
CA ALA A 21 0.96 8.65 1.12
C ALA A 21 1.23 7.26 0.49
N LEU A 22 1.86 6.34 1.23
CA LEU A 22 2.08 4.96 0.78
C LEU A 22 0.75 4.24 0.55
N TYR A 23 -0.15 4.25 1.54
CA TYR A 23 -1.45 3.56 1.44
C TYR A 23 -2.33 4.20 0.37
N ALA A 24 -2.39 5.53 0.30
CA ALA A 24 -3.13 6.22 -0.76
C ALA A 24 -2.61 5.84 -2.15
N SER A 25 -1.29 5.74 -2.32
CA SER A 25 -0.68 5.30 -3.59
C SER A 25 -1.01 3.85 -3.90
N GLY A 26 -0.84 2.94 -2.93
CA GLY A 26 -1.15 1.52 -3.10
C GLY A 26 -2.62 1.26 -3.44
N ILE A 27 -3.54 1.91 -2.72
CA ILE A 27 -4.98 1.82 -2.99
C ILE A 27 -5.30 2.38 -4.37
N SER A 28 -4.75 3.55 -4.72
CA SER A 28 -4.99 4.16 -6.03
C SER A 28 -4.50 3.28 -7.18
N PHE A 29 -3.34 2.63 -7.01
CA PHE A 29 -2.81 1.66 -7.97
C PHE A 29 -3.71 0.43 -8.08
N LEU A 30 -4.17 -0.14 -6.97
CA LEU A 30 -5.09 -1.28 -6.99
C LEU A 30 -6.40 -0.94 -7.69
N VAL A 31 -7.00 0.21 -7.35
CA VAL A 31 -8.21 0.70 -8.03
C VAL A 31 -7.95 0.84 -9.53
N LEU A 32 -6.81 1.40 -9.94
CA LEU A 32 -6.46 1.56 -11.35
C LEU A 32 -6.41 0.20 -12.06
N VAL A 33 -5.67 -0.76 -11.51
CA VAL A 33 -5.56 -2.12 -12.05
C VAL A 33 -6.92 -2.81 -12.11
N PHE A 34 -7.75 -2.65 -11.08
CA PHE A 34 -9.10 -3.23 -11.03
C PHE A 34 -10.00 -2.67 -12.13
N GLN A 35 -9.93 -1.37 -12.39
CA GLN A 35 -10.69 -0.76 -13.49
C GLN A 35 -10.23 -1.27 -14.85
N TYR A 36 -8.92 -1.40 -15.08
CA TYR A 36 -8.42 -2.01 -16.32
C TYR A 36 -8.88 -3.46 -16.46
N ILE A 37 -8.84 -4.26 -15.39
CA ILE A 37 -9.35 -5.64 -15.40
C ILE A 37 -10.83 -5.66 -15.75
N ASN A 38 -11.65 -4.78 -15.17
CA ASN A 38 -13.09 -4.71 -15.47
C ASN A 38 -13.36 -4.35 -16.94
N ILE A 39 -12.54 -3.49 -17.54
CA ILE A 39 -12.67 -3.08 -18.94
C ILE A 39 -12.24 -4.21 -19.90
N LEU A 40 -11.15 -4.92 -19.58
CA LEU A 40 -10.61 -6.01 -20.41
C LEU A 40 -11.43 -7.30 -20.29
N PHE A 41 -12.03 -7.54 -19.12
CA PHE A 41 -12.84 -8.72 -18.82
C PHE A 41 -14.22 -8.28 -18.30
N PRO A 42 -15.06 -7.70 -19.18
CA PRO A 42 -16.41 -7.26 -18.81
C PRO A 42 -17.27 -8.45 -18.39
N ASP A 43 -18.12 -8.24 -17.39
CA ASP A 43 -19.07 -9.26 -16.94
C ASP A 43 -20.20 -9.40 -17.94
N ILE A 44 -20.50 -10.64 -18.32
CA ILE A 44 -21.58 -10.96 -19.26
C ILE A 44 -22.93 -10.99 -18.51
N ILE A 45 -22.91 -11.16 -17.18
CA ILE A 45 -24.11 -11.34 -16.34
C ILE A 45 -24.67 -9.99 -15.85
N GLY A 46 -23.86 -8.93 -15.83
CA GLY A 46 -24.24 -7.58 -15.38
C GLY A 46 -24.68 -6.66 -16.53
N LEU A 47 -25.99 -6.52 -16.71
CA LEU A 47 -26.68 -5.73 -17.74
C LEU A 47 -26.53 -4.18 -17.62
N ASP A 48 -25.32 -3.65 -17.37
CA ASP A 48 -25.08 -2.20 -17.17
C ASP A 48 -23.76 -1.68 -17.80
N GLY A 49 -23.44 -2.14 -19.03
CA GLY A 49 -22.17 -1.85 -19.72
C GLY A 49 -21.84 -0.36 -19.97
N TYR A 50 -22.83 0.54 -20.02
CA TYR A 50 -22.59 1.97 -20.28
C TYR A 50 -22.32 2.79 -19.01
N ASN A 51 -23.11 2.58 -17.95
CA ASN A 51 -22.92 3.24 -16.65
C ASN A 51 -21.60 2.81 -15.98
N THR A 52 -21.21 1.55 -16.19
CA THR A 52 -19.94 0.99 -15.70
C THR A 52 -18.72 1.61 -16.37
N LEU A 53 -18.77 1.93 -17.68
CA LEU A 53 -17.64 2.51 -18.40
C LEU A 53 -17.37 3.97 -18.02
N ALA A 54 -18.43 4.77 -17.84
CA ALA A 54 -18.31 6.16 -17.36
C ALA A 54 -17.72 6.20 -15.94
N GLY A 55 -18.22 5.35 -15.04
CA GLY A 55 -17.69 5.18 -13.68
C GLY A 55 -16.23 4.71 -13.67
N ALA A 56 -15.87 3.75 -14.53
CA ALA A 56 -14.50 3.25 -14.65
C ALA A 56 -13.54 4.35 -15.11
N ARG A 57 -13.92 5.17 -16.11
CA ARG A 57 -13.09 6.31 -16.57
C ARG A 57 -12.88 7.35 -15.47
N GLN A 58 -13.91 7.65 -14.69
CA GLN A 58 -13.77 8.55 -13.54
C GLN A 58 -12.80 7.99 -12.50
N ALA A 59 -12.97 6.71 -12.12
CA ALA A 59 -12.10 6.04 -11.16
C ALA A 59 -10.64 5.98 -11.65
N ILE A 60 -10.40 5.68 -12.93
CA ILE A 60 -9.07 5.71 -13.56
C ILE A 60 -8.44 7.09 -13.42
N ARG A 61 -9.17 8.16 -13.78
CA ARG A 61 -8.67 9.53 -13.68
C ARG A 61 -8.31 9.89 -12.24
N TRP A 62 -9.17 9.55 -11.28
CA TRP A 62 -8.90 9.77 -9.86
C TRP A 62 -7.68 9.00 -9.38
N SER A 63 -7.57 7.71 -9.71
CA SER A 63 -6.41 6.89 -9.36
C SER A 63 -5.10 7.44 -9.92
N ILE A 64 -5.09 7.85 -11.19
CA ILE A 64 -3.90 8.43 -11.82
C ILE A 64 -3.52 9.73 -11.11
N SER A 65 -4.47 10.64 -10.88
CA SER A 65 -4.21 11.88 -10.15
C SER A 65 -3.63 11.63 -8.75
N SER A 66 -4.22 10.69 -8.02
CA SER A 66 -3.76 10.31 -6.69
C SER A 66 -2.37 9.68 -6.70
N LEU A 67 -2.02 8.90 -7.73
CA LEU A 67 -0.67 8.33 -7.88
C LEU A 67 0.38 9.37 -8.21
N VAL A 68 0.07 10.25 -9.17
CA VAL A 68 0.96 11.32 -9.62
C VAL A 68 1.33 12.26 -8.47
N VAL A 69 0.44 12.45 -7.49
CA VAL A 69 0.70 13.28 -6.32
C VAL A 69 1.20 12.46 -5.13
N GLY A 70 0.48 11.40 -4.76
CA GLY A 70 0.71 10.63 -3.55
C GLY A 70 2.04 9.88 -3.56
N PHE A 71 2.42 9.29 -4.71
CA PHE A 71 3.65 8.49 -4.77
C PHE A 71 4.92 9.36 -4.64
N PRO A 72 5.05 10.51 -5.34
CA PRO A 72 6.16 11.42 -5.09
C PRO A 72 6.22 11.94 -3.65
N VAL A 73 5.07 12.22 -3.01
CA VAL A 73 5.03 12.62 -1.59
C VAL A 73 5.59 11.52 -0.69
N TYR A 74 5.20 10.26 -0.91
CA TYR A 74 5.75 9.12 -0.19
C TYR A 74 7.26 9.00 -0.35
N VAL A 75 7.76 9.05 -1.59
CA VAL A 75 9.20 8.94 -1.88
C VAL A 75 9.96 10.10 -1.25
N PHE A 76 9.44 11.33 -1.36
CA PHE A 76 10.07 12.52 -0.79
C PHE A 76 10.13 12.46 0.74
N MET A 77 9.03 12.10 1.41
CA MET A 77 9.02 11.94 2.87
C MET A 77 9.97 10.83 3.32
N THR A 78 9.96 9.68 2.66
CA THR A 78 10.86 8.57 2.99
C THR A 78 12.32 8.97 2.81
N ARG A 79 12.66 9.74 1.76
CA ARG A 79 14.02 10.30 1.58
C ARG A 79 14.41 11.31 2.66
N LEU A 80 13.51 12.21 3.04
CA LEU A 80 13.77 13.18 4.12
C LEU A 80 14.01 12.48 5.46
N LEU A 81 13.20 11.46 5.76
CA LEU A 81 13.35 10.61 6.94
C LEU A 81 14.72 9.92 6.88
N ASN A 82 15.04 9.20 5.79
CA ASN A 82 16.32 8.52 5.58
C ASN A 82 17.54 9.45 5.76
N LYS A 83 17.50 10.65 5.16
CA LYS A 83 18.57 11.66 5.30
C LYS A 83 18.74 12.15 6.75
N SER A 84 17.65 12.32 7.47
CA SER A 84 17.68 12.77 8.87
C SER A 84 18.32 11.74 9.79
N TYR A 85 18.17 10.44 9.51
CA TYR A 85 18.83 9.40 10.29
C TYR A 85 20.32 9.27 10.01
N ALA A 86 20.75 9.45 8.75
CA ALA A 86 22.17 9.41 8.39
C ALA A 86 22.98 10.53 9.09
N ALA A 87 22.35 11.69 9.35
CA ALA A 87 22.99 12.83 10.00
C ALA A 87 23.06 12.72 11.54
N SER A 88 22.35 11.78 12.17
CA SER A 88 22.33 11.65 13.64
C SER A 88 22.01 10.20 14.06
N PRO A 89 23.03 9.32 14.16
CA PRO A 89 22.86 7.92 14.57
C PRO A 89 22.20 7.78 15.95
N SER A 90 22.42 8.75 16.86
CA SER A 90 21.82 8.73 18.20
C SER A 90 20.32 9.03 18.21
N LYS A 91 19.75 9.61 17.14
CA LYS A 91 18.31 9.84 16.96
C LYS A 91 17.65 8.74 16.14
N ARG A 92 18.36 7.63 15.85
CA ARG A 92 17.83 6.41 15.24
C ARG A 92 16.80 5.81 16.19
N ASN A 93 15.60 6.39 16.20
CA ASN A 93 14.50 5.97 17.04
C ASN A 93 13.94 4.68 16.44
N LEU A 94 14.67 3.58 16.66
CA LEU A 94 14.38 2.23 16.18
C LEU A 94 12.94 1.82 16.52
N ARG A 95 12.40 2.37 17.61
CA ARG A 95 11.04 2.13 18.10
C ARG A 95 9.96 2.60 17.11
N ILE A 96 10.10 3.80 16.53
CA ILE A 96 9.09 4.36 15.61
C ILE A 96 9.16 3.63 14.26
N ARG A 97 10.37 3.41 13.72
CA ARG A 97 10.55 2.65 12.47
C ARG A 97 10.05 1.21 12.59
N LYS A 98 10.41 0.50 13.67
CA LYS A 98 9.89 -0.86 13.92
C LYS A 98 8.38 -0.83 14.01
N TRP A 99 7.78 0.10 14.75
CA TRP A 99 6.33 0.22 14.85
C TRP A 99 5.66 0.45 13.49
N LEU A 100 6.23 1.31 12.63
CA LEU A 100 5.73 1.52 11.26
C LEU A 100 5.78 0.26 10.41
N ILE A 101 6.89 -0.47 10.48
CA ILE A 101 7.06 -1.69 9.71
C ILE A 101 6.09 -2.75 10.20
N TYR A 102 5.98 -2.95 11.52
CA TYR A 102 5.03 -3.90 12.10
C TYR A 102 3.58 -3.51 11.78
N PHE A 103 3.22 -2.23 11.80
CA PHE A 103 1.90 -1.77 11.39
C PHE A 103 1.62 -2.07 9.91
N THR A 104 2.61 -1.82 9.04
CA THR A 104 2.48 -2.12 7.60
C THR A 104 2.35 -3.62 7.35
N LEU A 105 3.16 -4.44 8.03
CA LEU A 105 3.06 -5.89 7.97
C LEU A 105 1.70 -6.40 8.46
N PHE A 106 1.20 -5.83 9.56
CA PHE A 106 -0.10 -6.19 10.12
C PHE A 106 -1.25 -5.86 9.16
N ALA A 107 -1.30 -4.63 8.64
CA ALA A 107 -2.33 -4.22 7.69
C ALA A 107 -2.25 -5.04 6.38
N THR A 108 -1.05 -5.29 5.88
CA THR A 108 -0.80 -6.15 4.71
C THR A 108 -1.37 -7.56 4.94
N ALA A 109 -1.12 -8.15 6.12
CA ALA A 109 -1.65 -9.47 6.46
C ALA A 109 -3.18 -9.48 6.51
N LEU A 110 -3.82 -8.46 7.10
CA LEU A 110 -5.28 -8.34 7.12
C LEU A 110 -5.89 -8.24 5.71
N ILE A 111 -5.25 -7.47 4.83
CA ILE A 111 -5.66 -7.35 3.42
C ILE A 111 -5.59 -8.71 2.74
N ILE A 112 -4.47 -9.43 2.87
CA ILE A 112 -4.29 -10.77 2.29
C ILE A 112 -5.36 -11.75 2.81
N ILE A 113 -5.66 -11.71 4.11
CA ILE A 113 -6.69 -12.58 4.71
C ILE A 113 -8.08 -12.26 4.11
N GLY A 114 -8.47 -10.98 4.05
CA GLY A 114 -9.75 -10.57 3.48
C GLY A 114 -9.90 -10.98 2.00
N ASP A 115 -8.81 -10.86 1.24
CA ASP A 115 -8.76 -11.30 -0.15
C ASP A 115 -8.91 -12.82 -0.30
N LEU A 116 -8.23 -13.60 0.55
CA LEU A 116 -8.37 -15.06 0.56
C LEU A 116 -9.79 -15.50 0.93
N VAL A 117 -10.43 -14.86 1.90
CA VAL A 117 -11.83 -15.12 2.25
C VAL A 117 -12.74 -14.86 1.05
N THR A 118 -12.56 -13.72 0.39
CA THR A 118 -13.33 -13.37 -0.81
C THR A 118 -13.10 -14.37 -1.94
N LEU A 119 -11.87 -14.87 -2.10
CA LEU A 119 -11.50 -15.87 -3.10
C LEU A 119 -12.19 -17.20 -2.86
N ILE A 120 -12.14 -17.67 -1.63
CA ILE A 120 -12.79 -18.92 -1.25
C ILE A 120 -14.31 -18.79 -1.39
N ASN A 121 -14.88 -17.66 -0.97
CA ASN A 121 -16.32 -17.43 -1.08
C ASN A 121 -16.82 -17.48 -2.54
N ASN A 122 -16.16 -16.76 -3.45
CA ASN A 122 -16.51 -16.79 -4.88
C ASN A 122 -16.26 -18.16 -5.52
N PHE A 123 -15.20 -18.86 -5.10
CA PHE A 123 -14.94 -20.23 -5.55
C PHE A 123 -16.03 -21.20 -5.13
N LEU A 124 -16.44 -21.16 -3.86
CA LEU A 124 -17.53 -22.00 -3.34
C LEU A 124 -18.88 -21.66 -3.97
N GLY A 125 -19.10 -20.41 -4.35
CA GLY A 125 -20.28 -19.97 -5.11
C GLY A 125 -20.28 -20.38 -6.58
N GLY A 126 -19.20 -20.96 -7.11
CA GLY A 126 -19.08 -21.30 -8.54
C GLY A 126 -18.82 -20.10 -9.45
N GLU A 127 -18.55 -18.92 -8.89
CA GLU A 127 -18.38 -17.64 -9.60
C GLU A 127 -16.89 -17.24 -9.73
N LEU A 128 -16.00 -18.21 -9.95
CA LEU A 128 -14.59 -17.91 -10.25
C LEU A 128 -14.47 -17.27 -11.63
N THR A 129 -14.60 -15.94 -11.64
CA THR A 129 -14.42 -15.13 -12.85
C THR A 129 -12.94 -14.78 -13.02
N VAL A 130 -12.44 -14.76 -14.27
CA VAL A 130 -11.04 -14.38 -14.59
C VAL A 130 -10.67 -13.03 -13.97
N ARG A 131 -11.60 -12.07 -13.98
CA ARG A 131 -11.45 -10.76 -13.32
C ARG A 131 -11.13 -10.88 -11.83
N PHE A 132 -11.73 -11.83 -11.14
CA PHE A 132 -11.59 -11.99 -9.70
C PHE A 132 -10.18 -12.49 -9.39
N LEU A 133 -9.71 -13.53 -10.10
CA LEU A 133 -8.36 -14.04 -9.97
C LEU A 133 -7.30 -12.96 -10.25
N LEU A 134 -7.47 -12.16 -11.31
CA LEU A 134 -6.56 -11.08 -11.65
C LEU A 134 -6.52 -9.98 -10.57
N LYS A 135 -7.66 -9.63 -9.97
CA LYS A 135 -7.73 -8.64 -8.88
C LYS A 135 -7.00 -9.14 -7.64
N VAL A 136 -7.21 -10.39 -7.25
CA VAL A 136 -6.51 -11.00 -6.11
C VAL A 136 -5.00 -11.03 -6.36
N LEU A 137 -4.56 -11.46 -7.55
CA LEU A 137 -3.14 -11.44 -7.91
C LEU A 137 -2.54 -10.02 -7.85
N ALA A 138 -3.29 -8.99 -8.26
CA ALA A 138 -2.84 -7.61 -8.16
C ALA A 138 -2.67 -7.17 -6.70
N VAL A 139 -3.58 -7.55 -5.80
CA VAL A 139 -3.43 -7.27 -4.36
C VAL A 139 -2.23 -7.99 -3.78
N PHE A 140 -2.05 -9.28 -4.07
CA PHE A 140 -0.86 -10.04 -3.66
C PHE A 140 0.44 -9.41 -4.17
N PHE A 141 0.46 -8.93 -5.41
CA PHE A 141 1.62 -8.27 -5.98
C PHE A 141 1.95 -6.96 -5.23
N VAL A 142 0.96 -6.11 -4.97
CA VAL A 142 1.17 -4.83 -4.27
C VAL A 142 1.58 -5.05 -2.82
N THR A 143 0.82 -5.88 -2.10
CA THR A 143 1.09 -6.21 -0.69
C THR A 143 2.44 -6.89 -0.53
N GLY A 144 2.76 -7.86 -1.40
CA GLY A 144 4.05 -8.55 -1.45
C GLY A 144 5.21 -7.60 -1.76
N SER A 145 5.03 -6.65 -2.68
CA SER A 145 6.05 -5.64 -3.02
C SER A 145 6.33 -4.69 -1.84
N VAL A 146 5.28 -4.18 -1.20
CA VAL A 146 5.40 -3.29 -0.03
C VAL A 146 6.06 -4.04 1.13
N MET A 147 5.58 -5.23 1.44
CA MET A 147 6.15 -6.09 2.49
C MET A 147 7.62 -6.43 2.19
N GLY A 148 7.93 -6.85 0.96
CA GLY A 148 9.28 -7.19 0.52
C GLY A 148 10.24 -6.02 0.65
N TYR A 149 9.83 -4.82 0.24
CA TYR A 149 10.61 -3.59 0.42
C TYR A 149 10.95 -3.34 1.90
N TYR A 150 9.96 -3.43 2.80
CA TYR A 150 10.19 -3.17 4.23
C TYR A 150 11.00 -4.28 4.92
N ILE A 151 10.86 -5.54 4.51
CA ILE A 151 11.71 -6.64 5.00
C ILE A 151 13.16 -6.45 4.53
N TRP A 152 13.37 -6.06 3.28
CA TRP A 152 14.70 -5.77 2.75
C TRP A 152 15.34 -4.60 3.49
N GLU A 153 14.58 -3.53 3.71
CA GLU A 153 15.02 -2.39 4.50
C GLU A 153 15.42 -2.84 5.91
N LEU A 154 14.59 -3.64 6.60
CA LEU A 154 14.93 -4.22 7.92
C LEU A 154 16.24 -5.02 7.93
N LYS A 155 16.46 -5.88 6.93
CA LYS A 155 17.67 -6.71 6.84
C LYS A 155 18.92 -5.86 6.69
N ARG A 156 18.86 -4.81 5.85
CA ARG A 156 20.00 -3.92 5.59
C ARG A 156 20.51 -3.24 6.85
N TRP A 157 19.62 -2.88 7.76
CA TRP A 157 19.99 -2.26 9.03
C TRP A 157 20.64 -3.21 10.03
N LYS A 158 20.30 -4.51 9.98
CA LYS A 158 20.85 -5.52 10.90
C LYS A 158 22.29 -5.91 10.57
N THR A 159 22.74 -5.65 9.34
CA THR A 159 24.12 -5.85 8.88
C THR A 159 25.05 -4.66 9.14
N GLU A 160 24.50 -3.52 9.60
CA GLU A 160 25.25 -2.30 9.93
C GLU A 160 25.47 -2.11 11.45
N GLU A 161 25.06 -3.08 12.27
CA GLU A 161 25.37 -3.20 13.71
C GLU A 161 26.38 -4.34 13.92
#